data_AF-A0A7S0BA08-F1
#
_entry.id   AF-A0A7S0BA08-F1
#
_cell.length_a   1.000
_cell.length_b   1.000
_cell.length_c   1.000
_cell.angle_alpha   90.00
_cell.angle_beta   90.00
_cell.angle_gamma   90.00
#
_symmetry.space_group_name_H-M   'P 1'
#
loop_
_entity.id
_entity.type
_entity.pdbx_description
1 polymer ?
#
loop_
_entity_poly.entity_id
_entity_poly.type
_entity_poly.pdbx_seq_one_letter_code
_entity_poly.pdbx_strand_id
1 'polypeptide(L)'
;KHFAGGLAGLGARAMAAVAAARKQRHFLAALLVLLPVVLVVLALAPGRDAPRAAVPPSVGTQGRLPPKPGRRSTLSMAVAAGLAPPLAALPGSAHAEQPWQLRLPRTWRTFSQTPQPPPGVLKPTALVVAGNPELGGELVVLRVPLPSDPKDPNAAATRNLVQYFSTPAGKPPGVAREKVVDAVAQSQKTSPGLIKFSLVGSPVERTTGSQRYIRYEYESSLCQGQVVQGSGKNSCQAPETGNELATLDRRHAITLTVTPEGTSGASRVDYLWLLDVSGPTGEGWQSLTEAVSTVSDSFELASEEQLEKDRTAELTPEQLEALKEMQKAGVLPQDRGV
;
A
#
# COMPACT_ATOMS: atom_id res chain seq x y z
N LYS A 1 -39.08 -22.84 -46.83
CA LYS A 1 -37.76 -23.25 -46.29
C LYS A 1 -36.80 -22.08 -46.47
N HIS A 2 -36.65 -21.22 -45.46
CA HIS A 2 -35.57 -20.26 -45.23
C HIS A 2 -36.08 -19.28 -44.18
N PHE A 3 -35.61 -19.40 -42.93
CA PHE A 3 -35.45 -18.34 -41.93
C PHE A 3 -35.08 -19.00 -40.60
N ALA A 4 -33.78 -19.08 -40.29
CA ALA A 4 -33.24 -19.23 -38.94
C ALA A 4 -31.71 -19.22 -39.02
N GLY A 5 -31.07 -18.15 -38.57
CA GLY A 5 -29.61 -18.08 -38.52
C GLY A 5 -29.08 -16.67 -38.32
N GLY A 6 -29.37 -16.04 -37.18
CA GLY A 6 -28.94 -14.67 -36.96
C GLY A 6 -29.18 -14.08 -35.58
N LEU A 7 -29.00 -14.84 -34.49
CA LEU A 7 -29.13 -14.27 -33.13
C LEU A 7 -28.05 -14.71 -32.12
N ALA A 8 -27.12 -15.61 -32.48
CA ALA A 8 -26.09 -16.09 -31.53
C ALA A 8 -24.81 -15.21 -31.43
N GLY A 9 -24.66 -14.18 -32.29
CA GLY A 9 -23.40 -13.41 -32.39
C GLY A 9 -23.31 -12.12 -31.57
N LEU A 10 -24.44 -11.60 -31.06
CA LEU A 10 -24.50 -10.28 -30.42
C LEU A 10 -24.28 -10.32 -28.90
N GLY A 11 -24.56 -11.43 -28.22
CA GLY A 11 -24.37 -11.57 -26.77
C GLY A 11 -22.90 -11.66 -26.32
N ALA A 12 -22.05 -12.33 -27.10
CA ALA A 12 -20.64 -12.53 -26.74
C ALA A 12 -19.79 -11.26 -26.85
N ARG A 13 -20.13 -10.35 -27.78
CA ARG A 13 -19.42 -9.07 -27.94
C ARG A 13 -19.78 -8.04 -26.87
N ALA A 14 -21.02 -8.07 -26.36
CA ALA A 14 -21.44 -7.20 -25.26
C ALA A 14 -20.76 -7.56 -23.92
N MET A 15 -20.61 -8.86 -23.62
CA MET A 15 -19.94 -9.28 -22.38
C MET A 15 -18.42 -9.04 -22.38
N ALA A 16 -17.75 -9.16 -23.53
CA ALA A 16 -16.34 -8.84 -23.65
C ALA A 16 -16.06 -7.33 -23.47
N ALA A 17 -16.96 -6.46 -23.94
CA ALA A 17 -16.85 -5.01 -23.75
C ALA A 17 -17.08 -4.59 -22.28
N VAL A 18 -18.01 -5.25 -21.57
CA VAL A 18 -18.25 -5.00 -20.14
C VAL A 18 -17.07 -5.47 -19.27
N ALA A 19 -16.46 -6.63 -19.60
CA ALA A 19 -15.28 -7.12 -18.90
C ALA A 19 -14.04 -6.24 -19.13
N ALA A 20 -13.84 -5.74 -20.36
CA ALA A 20 -12.77 -4.80 -20.69
C ALA A 20 -12.94 -3.44 -19.98
N ALA A 21 -14.17 -2.91 -19.91
CA ALA A 21 -14.48 -1.67 -19.19
C ALA A 21 -14.28 -1.80 -17.67
N ARG A 22 -14.56 -2.98 -17.08
CA ARG A 22 -14.26 -3.28 -15.66
C ARG A 22 -12.76 -3.28 -15.38
N LYS A 23 -11.97 -3.91 -16.26
CA LYS A 23 -10.50 -4.00 -16.13
C LYS A 23 -9.82 -2.64 -16.26
N GLN A 24 -10.34 -1.76 -17.12
CA GLN A 24 -9.81 -0.40 -17.32
C GLN A 24 -10.21 0.56 -16.19
N ARG A 25 -11.38 0.38 -15.56
CA ARG A 25 -11.75 1.08 -14.31
C ARG A 25 -10.87 0.69 -13.12
N HIS A 26 -10.46 -0.57 -13.01
CA HIS A 26 -9.54 -1.01 -11.95
C HIS A 26 -8.11 -0.47 -12.11
N PHE A 27 -7.64 -0.29 -13.35
CA PHE A 27 -6.31 0.28 -13.59
C PHE A 27 -6.24 1.79 -13.30
N LEU A 28 -7.33 2.53 -13.58
CA LEU A 28 -7.47 3.95 -13.19
C LEU A 28 -7.71 4.12 -11.69
N ALA A 29 -8.40 3.18 -11.03
CA ALA A 29 -8.54 3.16 -9.58
C ALA A 29 -7.18 2.98 -8.87
N ALA A 30 -6.33 2.08 -9.36
CA ALA A 30 -4.98 1.90 -8.79
C ALA A 30 -4.09 3.15 -8.91
N LEU A 31 -4.27 3.97 -9.96
CA LEU A 31 -3.54 5.24 -10.13
C LEU A 31 -4.10 6.36 -9.25
N LEU A 32 -5.41 6.34 -8.95
CA LEU A 32 -6.10 7.32 -8.10
C LEU A 32 -6.00 7.01 -6.59
N VAL A 33 -5.67 5.78 -6.20
CA VAL A 33 -5.43 5.39 -4.79
C VAL A 33 -4.02 5.78 -4.30
N LEU A 34 -3.08 6.06 -5.20
CA LEU A 34 -1.81 6.70 -4.82
C LEU A 34 -2.00 8.14 -4.34
N LEU A 35 -3.10 8.81 -4.69
CA LEU A 35 -3.36 10.19 -4.28
C LEU A 35 -3.55 10.38 -2.76
N PRO A 36 -4.37 9.58 -2.04
CA PRO A 36 -4.48 9.71 -0.58
C PRO A 36 -3.18 9.35 0.15
N VAL A 37 -2.41 8.38 -0.36
CA VAL A 37 -1.09 8.01 0.19
C VAL A 37 -0.10 9.16 0.00
N VAL A 38 -0.05 9.78 -1.18
CA VAL A 38 0.74 10.98 -1.46
C VAL A 38 0.23 12.20 -0.66
N LEU A 39 -1.04 12.25 -0.29
CA LEU A 39 -1.63 13.33 0.52
C LEU A 39 -1.37 13.17 2.01
N VAL A 40 -1.30 11.96 2.56
CA VAL A 40 -0.76 11.71 3.92
C VAL A 40 0.70 12.17 3.98
N VAL A 41 1.47 11.95 2.91
CA VAL A 41 2.84 12.47 2.76
C VAL A 41 2.88 14.00 2.69
N LEU A 42 1.90 14.66 2.08
CA LEU A 42 1.80 16.13 2.01
C LEU A 42 1.27 16.77 3.29
N ALA A 43 0.36 16.11 4.02
CA ALA A 43 -0.19 16.60 5.29
C ALA A 43 0.82 16.51 6.45
N LEU A 44 1.85 15.66 6.32
CA LEU A 44 2.95 15.50 7.27
C LEU A 44 4.26 16.17 6.81
N ALA A 45 4.27 16.81 5.65
CA ALA A 45 5.42 17.58 5.18
C ALA A 45 5.38 19.00 5.78
N PRO A 46 6.50 19.53 6.30
CA PRO A 46 6.55 20.90 6.80
C PRO A 46 6.24 21.88 5.67
N GLY A 47 5.24 22.74 5.90
CA GLY A 47 4.88 23.83 4.99
C GLY A 47 6.06 24.76 4.77
N ARG A 48 6.70 24.65 3.61
CA ARG A 48 7.54 25.72 3.06
C ARG A 48 6.66 26.57 2.15
N ASP A 49 6.50 27.83 2.52
CA ASP A 49 5.91 28.86 1.67
C ASP A 49 6.59 28.88 0.31
N ALA A 50 5.90 28.39 -0.72
CA ALA A 50 6.31 28.63 -2.10
C ALA A 50 5.77 30.01 -2.51
N PRO A 51 6.63 30.95 -2.97
CA PRO A 51 6.15 32.23 -3.45
C PRO A 51 5.28 32.03 -4.70
N ARG A 52 4.13 32.68 -4.67
CA ARG A 52 3.12 32.73 -5.72
C ARG A 52 3.71 33.44 -6.95
N ALA A 53 4.34 32.68 -7.84
CA ALA A 53 4.79 33.18 -9.14
C ALA A 53 3.61 33.22 -10.11
N ALA A 54 3.25 34.42 -10.55
CA ALA A 54 2.29 34.68 -11.59
C ALA A 54 2.79 34.12 -12.93
N VAL A 55 1.93 33.36 -13.63
CA VAL A 55 2.16 32.95 -15.03
C VAL A 55 1.19 33.75 -15.92
N PRO A 56 1.69 34.55 -16.88
CA PRO A 56 0.85 35.28 -17.82
C PRO A 56 0.32 34.36 -18.94
N PRO A 57 -0.78 34.74 -19.61
CA PRO A 57 -1.41 33.91 -20.64
C PRO A 57 -0.76 34.15 -22.00
N SER A 58 -0.60 33.11 -22.83
CA SER A 58 -0.54 33.24 -24.30
C SER A 58 -0.61 31.91 -25.05
N VAL A 59 -1.67 31.80 -25.86
CA VAL A 59 -1.71 31.41 -27.28
C VAL A 59 -1.26 29.98 -27.68
N GLY A 60 -2.21 29.24 -28.27
CA GLY A 60 -2.04 27.86 -28.70
C GLY A 60 -1.43 27.68 -30.09
N THR A 61 -1.32 26.41 -30.50
CA THR A 61 -1.27 25.99 -31.90
C THR A 61 -1.74 24.53 -31.99
N GLN A 62 -2.70 24.28 -32.89
CA GLN A 62 -3.17 22.96 -33.29
C GLN A 62 -2.05 22.19 -34.01
N GLY A 63 -1.93 20.88 -33.73
CA GLY A 63 -1.01 19.99 -34.45
C GLY A 63 -1.62 18.61 -34.65
N ARG A 64 -2.05 18.34 -35.88
CA ARG A 64 -2.61 17.08 -36.42
C ARG A 64 -1.75 15.84 -36.14
N LEU A 65 -2.42 14.71 -35.92
CA LEU A 65 -1.92 13.35 -36.11
C LEU A 65 -1.81 12.99 -37.60
N PRO A 66 -0.81 12.17 -37.98
CA PRO A 66 -0.92 11.23 -39.10
C PRO A 66 -0.59 9.76 -38.70
N PRO A 67 -0.87 8.77 -39.57
CA PRO A 67 -1.55 7.54 -39.20
C PRO A 67 -0.71 6.25 -39.19
N LYS A 68 -1.33 5.17 -38.68
CA LYS A 68 -0.92 3.77 -38.78
C LYS A 68 -0.65 3.29 -40.23
N PRO A 69 0.29 2.35 -40.37
CA PRO A 69 0.12 1.11 -41.15
C PRO A 69 0.32 -0.11 -40.21
N GLY A 70 -0.10 -1.36 -40.44
CA GLY A 70 -0.61 -2.02 -41.63
C GLY A 70 0.00 -3.42 -41.80
N ARG A 71 -0.54 -4.44 -41.07
CA ARG A 71 -0.79 -5.86 -41.44
C ARG A 71 0.31 -6.81 -41.99
N ARG A 72 0.19 -8.09 -41.54
CA ARG A 72 0.72 -9.41 -42.03
C ARG A 72 2.10 -9.81 -41.46
N SER A 73 2.42 -11.07 -41.11
CA SER A 73 1.88 -12.42 -41.37
C SER A 73 2.47 -13.41 -40.33
N THR A 74 1.69 -14.28 -39.67
CA THR A 74 1.49 -15.76 -39.85
C THR A 74 2.65 -16.72 -39.52
N LEU A 75 2.25 -17.86 -38.90
CA LEU A 75 2.94 -19.13 -38.58
C LEU A 75 3.48 -19.22 -37.14
N SER A 76 3.39 -20.32 -36.38
CA SER A 76 2.53 -21.51 -36.31
C SER A 76 2.97 -22.26 -35.04
N MET A 77 2.01 -22.94 -34.38
CA MET A 77 2.11 -24.07 -33.45
C MET A 77 3.41 -24.36 -32.66
N ALA A 78 3.25 -24.52 -31.34
CA ALA A 78 3.60 -25.77 -30.67
C ALA A 78 2.74 -25.94 -29.40
N VAL A 79 1.83 -26.93 -29.44
CA VAL A 79 1.23 -27.54 -28.26
C VAL A 79 2.27 -28.52 -27.71
N ALA A 80 2.71 -28.29 -26.48
CA ALA A 80 3.35 -29.32 -25.67
C ALA A 80 2.60 -29.36 -24.33
N ALA A 81 1.64 -30.27 -24.24
CA ALA A 81 1.11 -30.75 -22.99
C ALA A 81 2.22 -31.56 -22.30
N GLY A 82 2.82 -30.98 -21.27
CA GLY A 82 3.71 -31.66 -20.34
C GLY A 82 3.05 -31.65 -18.97
N LEU A 83 2.45 -32.78 -18.59
CA LEU A 83 1.99 -33.07 -17.24
C LEU A 83 3.21 -33.08 -16.30
N ALA A 84 3.45 -31.96 -15.64
CA ALA A 84 4.19 -31.93 -14.39
C ALA A 84 3.18 -31.67 -13.27
N PRO A 85 3.19 -32.41 -12.15
CA PRO A 85 2.41 -32.02 -10.99
C PRO A 85 2.85 -30.60 -10.60
N PRO A 86 1.94 -29.71 -10.18
CA PRO A 86 2.38 -28.46 -9.58
C PRO A 86 3.13 -28.86 -8.30
N LEU A 87 4.47 -28.88 -8.39
CA LEU A 87 5.32 -28.75 -7.22
C LEU A 87 4.72 -27.59 -6.44
N ALA A 88 4.22 -27.90 -5.24
CA ALA A 88 3.66 -26.92 -4.33
C ALA A 88 4.69 -25.80 -4.24
N ALA A 89 4.43 -24.69 -4.96
CA ALA A 89 5.28 -23.53 -4.90
C ALA A 89 5.40 -23.20 -3.41
N LEU A 90 6.62 -23.19 -2.90
CA LEU A 90 6.90 -22.82 -1.53
C LEU A 90 6.23 -21.46 -1.28
N PRO A 91 5.72 -21.19 -0.06
CA PRO A 91 5.23 -19.86 0.27
C PRO A 91 6.28 -18.83 -0.15
N GLY A 92 5.85 -17.78 -0.87
CA GLY A 92 6.74 -16.73 -1.34
C GLY A 92 7.61 -16.26 -0.17
N SER A 93 8.92 -16.43 -0.33
CA SER A 93 9.90 -16.07 0.68
C SER A 93 9.81 -14.58 0.96
N ALA A 94 9.69 -14.21 2.23
CA ALA A 94 9.97 -12.85 2.65
C ALA A 94 11.41 -12.52 2.20
N HIS A 95 11.60 -11.37 1.55
CA HIS A 95 12.90 -10.89 1.10
C HIS A 95 13.38 -9.82 2.08
N ALA A 96 14.49 -10.07 2.78
CA ALA A 96 15.17 -9.08 3.59
C ALA A 96 16.31 -8.47 2.75
N GLU A 97 16.01 -7.45 1.95
CA GLU A 97 17.05 -6.57 1.37
C GLU A 97 17.14 -5.24 2.14
N GLN A 98 16.32 -5.09 3.18
CA GLN A 98 16.06 -3.84 3.90
C GLN A 98 15.84 -4.18 5.38
N PRO A 99 16.01 -3.24 6.33
CA PRO A 99 15.74 -3.44 7.77
C PRO A 99 14.25 -3.66 8.11
N TRP A 100 13.50 -4.18 7.15
CA TRP A 100 12.10 -4.57 7.28
C TRP A 100 11.80 -5.76 6.37
N GLN A 101 10.84 -6.57 6.78
CA GLN A 101 10.30 -7.67 5.98
C GLN A 101 8.79 -7.69 6.05
N LEU A 102 8.16 -8.29 5.03
CA LEU A 102 6.77 -8.69 5.05
C LEU A 102 6.56 -9.89 4.13
N ARG A 103 5.55 -10.70 4.43
CA ARG A 103 5.13 -11.81 3.58
C ARG A 103 3.89 -11.43 2.79
N LEU A 104 4.02 -11.37 1.47
CA LEU A 104 2.88 -11.17 0.59
C LEU A 104 2.09 -12.49 0.41
N PRO A 105 0.75 -12.44 0.43
CA PRO A 105 -0.07 -13.58 0.05
C PRO A 105 0.19 -13.93 -1.42
N ARG A 106 0.06 -15.22 -1.78
CA ARG A 106 0.39 -15.71 -3.12
C ARG A 106 -0.41 -15.05 -4.25
N THR A 107 -1.62 -14.61 -3.94
CA THR A 107 -2.52 -13.96 -4.91
C THR A 107 -2.24 -12.46 -5.06
N TRP A 108 -1.32 -11.91 -4.27
CA TRP A 108 -0.93 -10.51 -4.30
C TRP A 108 0.30 -10.33 -5.15
N ARG A 109 0.38 -9.18 -5.80
CA ARG A 109 1.51 -8.79 -6.64
C ARG A 109 2.02 -7.41 -6.25
N THR A 110 3.33 -7.25 -6.31
CA THR A 110 3.98 -5.94 -6.15
C THR A 110 3.75 -5.11 -7.40
N PHE A 111 3.27 -3.89 -7.22
CA PHE A 111 3.08 -2.90 -8.28
C PHE A 111 4.24 -1.92 -8.35
N SER A 112 4.78 -1.53 -7.18
CA SER A 112 5.90 -0.61 -7.06
C SER A 112 6.71 -0.98 -5.83
N GLN A 113 8.03 -0.88 -5.95
CA GLN A 113 8.96 -1.04 -4.85
C GLN A 113 10.03 0.05 -4.96
N THR A 114 10.17 0.84 -3.91
CA THR A 114 11.17 1.90 -3.80
C THR A 114 12.27 1.41 -2.86
N PRO A 115 13.55 1.50 -3.24
CA PRO A 115 14.64 1.25 -2.31
C PRO A 115 14.49 2.11 -1.05
N GLN A 116 14.81 1.56 0.12
CA GLN A 116 14.78 2.34 1.34
C GLN A 116 15.73 3.54 1.24
N PRO A 117 15.26 4.77 1.53
CA PRO A 117 16.13 5.93 1.57
C PRO A 117 17.24 5.77 2.63
N PRO A 118 18.43 6.33 2.41
CA PRO A 118 19.46 6.38 3.44
C PRO A 118 18.96 7.04 4.74
N PRO A 119 19.57 6.71 5.89
CA PRO A 119 19.27 7.37 7.16
C PRO A 119 19.37 8.90 7.06
N GLY A 120 18.46 9.61 7.72
CA GLY A 120 18.42 11.07 7.75
C GLY A 120 17.62 11.73 6.61
N VAL A 121 17.13 10.97 5.62
CA VAL A 121 16.20 11.51 4.60
C VAL A 121 14.86 11.85 5.25
N LEU A 122 14.54 13.15 5.32
CA LEU A 122 13.33 13.71 5.93
C LEU A 122 12.13 13.74 4.98
N LYS A 123 12.05 12.80 4.04
CA LYS A 123 10.93 12.68 3.10
C LYS A 123 10.13 11.41 3.39
N PRO A 124 8.80 11.51 3.60
CA PRO A 124 7.96 10.33 3.65
C PRO A 124 8.06 9.53 2.34
N THR A 125 8.20 8.21 2.45
CA THR A 125 8.47 7.34 1.30
C THR A 125 7.60 6.10 1.35
N ALA A 126 6.95 5.80 0.22
CA ALA A 126 6.29 4.51 0.01
C ALA A 126 7.30 3.49 -0.48
N LEU A 127 7.58 2.49 0.36
CA LEU A 127 8.60 1.47 0.12
C LEU A 127 8.04 0.35 -0.75
N VAL A 128 6.80 -0.08 -0.50
CA VAL A 128 6.12 -1.06 -1.32
C VAL A 128 4.68 -0.66 -1.53
N VAL A 129 4.20 -0.87 -2.75
CA VAL A 129 2.78 -0.87 -3.12
C VAL A 129 2.48 -2.22 -3.75
N ALA A 130 1.58 -2.98 -3.14
CA ALA A 130 1.19 -4.30 -3.62
C ALA A 130 -0.33 -4.46 -3.51
N GLY A 131 -0.88 -5.53 -4.08
CA GLY A 131 -2.32 -5.77 -3.98
C GLY A 131 -2.81 -6.99 -4.74
N ASN A 132 -4.08 -7.30 -4.52
CA ASN A 132 -4.86 -8.23 -5.31
C ASN A 132 -5.96 -7.44 -6.06
N PRO A 133 -5.75 -7.12 -7.36
CA PRO A 133 -6.73 -6.37 -8.14
C PRO A 133 -8.04 -7.11 -8.40
N GLU A 134 -8.06 -8.44 -8.27
CA GLU A 134 -9.28 -9.23 -8.47
C GLU A 134 -10.24 -9.07 -7.30
N LEU A 135 -9.69 -8.98 -6.09
CA LEU A 135 -10.44 -8.77 -4.84
C LEU A 135 -10.51 -7.29 -4.41
N GLY A 136 -9.81 -6.40 -5.11
CA GLY A 136 -9.72 -4.98 -4.76
C GLY A 136 -8.86 -4.69 -3.52
N GLY A 137 -8.05 -5.66 -3.09
CA GLY A 137 -7.13 -5.52 -1.97
C GLY A 137 -5.87 -4.75 -2.36
N GLU A 138 -5.47 -3.80 -1.52
CA GLU A 138 -4.31 -2.93 -1.73
C GLU A 138 -3.48 -2.90 -0.45
N LEU A 139 -2.16 -2.75 -0.60
CA LEU A 139 -1.19 -2.68 0.49
C LEU A 139 -0.18 -1.60 0.19
N VAL A 140 0.15 -0.83 1.21
CA VAL A 140 1.25 0.13 1.16
C VAL A 140 2.08 0.04 2.44
N VAL A 141 3.40 0.01 2.28
CA VAL A 141 4.35 0.23 3.38
C VAL A 141 4.92 1.64 3.26
N LEU A 142 4.72 2.44 4.29
CA LEU A 142 5.17 3.82 4.41
C LEU A 142 6.22 3.94 5.50
N ARG A 143 7.26 4.70 5.19
CA ARG A 143 8.24 5.19 6.15
C ARG A 143 8.13 6.71 6.22
N VAL A 144 7.79 7.23 7.39
CA VAL A 144 7.47 8.65 7.60
C VAL A 144 8.39 9.22 8.68
N PRO A 145 9.24 10.21 8.37
CA PRO A 145 10.04 10.90 9.39
C PRO A 145 9.11 11.60 10.37
N LEU A 146 9.38 11.45 11.67
CA LEU A 146 8.66 12.14 12.72
C LEU A 146 9.42 13.43 13.08
N PRO A 147 8.84 14.61 12.84
CA PRO A 147 9.50 15.87 13.13
C PRO A 147 9.64 16.06 14.65
N SER A 148 10.85 16.44 15.07
CA SER A 148 11.14 16.75 16.48
C SER A 148 10.99 18.24 16.82
N ASP A 149 10.62 19.09 15.85
CA ASP A 149 10.47 20.53 16.06
C ASP A 149 9.26 20.80 16.98
N PRO A 150 9.46 21.45 18.15
CA PRO A 150 8.36 21.81 19.05
C PRO A 150 7.32 22.75 18.42
N LYS A 151 7.65 23.43 17.32
CA LYS A 151 6.75 24.33 16.58
C LYS A 151 5.87 23.59 15.56
N ASP A 152 6.14 22.31 15.29
CA ASP A 152 5.32 21.53 14.37
C ASP A 152 3.90 21.36 14.95
N PRO A 153 2.82 21.61 14.17
CA PRO A 153 1.45 21.42 14.63
C PRO A 153 1.16 19.98 15.12
N ASN A 154 1.94 19.00 14.66
CA ASN A 154 1.85 17.60 15.04
C ASN A 154 2.85 17.20 16.14
N ALA A 155 3.61 18.14 16.73
CA ALA A 155 4.66 17.83 17.72
C ALA A 155 4.12 17.03 18.93
N ALA A 156 2.89 17.30 19.37
CA ALA A 156 2.25 16.53 20.45
C ALA A 156 1.96 15.09 20.05
N ALA A 157 1.43 14.88 18.83
CA ALA A 157 1.18 13.56 18.26
C ALA A 157 2.49 12.77 18.08
N THR A 158 3.52 13.41 17.54
CA THR A 158 4.86 12.84 17.40
C THR A 158 5.44 12.41 18.75
N ARG A 159 5.38 13.27 19.79
CA ARG A 159 5.88 12.91 21.12
C ARG A 159 5.15 11.71 21.70
N ASN A 160 3.83 11.62 21.54
CA ASN A 160 3.05 10.48 22.01
C ASN A 160 3.47 9.17 21.31
N LEU A 161 3.66 9.22 19.99
CA LEU A 161 4.15 8.09 19.19
C LEU A 161 5.53 7.64 19.69
N VAL A 162 6.51 8.54 19.72
CA VAL A 162 7.89 8.23 20.13
C VAL A 162 7.92 7.70 21.56
N GLN A 163 7.22 8.33 22.51
CA GLN A 163 7.19 7.89 23.90
C GLN A 163 6.58 6.48 24.07
N TYR A 164 5.53 6.17 23.30
CA TYR A 164 4.89 4.86 23.36
C TYR A 164 5.83 3.74 22.89
N PHE A 165 6.46 3.92 21.72
CA PHE A 165 7.28 2.90 21.09
C PHE A 165 8.71 2.83 21.64
N SER A 166 9.22 3.89 22.26
CA SER A 166 10.51 3.86 22.97
C SER A 166 10.45 3.19 24.35
N THR A 167 9.25 2.87 24.85
CA THR A 167 9.12 2.13 26.10
C THR A 167 9.63 0.69 25.91
N PRO A 168 10.58 0.21 26.74
CA PRO A 168 11.12 -1.15 26.61
C PRO A 168 10.05 -2.25 26.66
N ALA A 169 10.29 -3.34 25.94
CA ALA A 169 9.47 -4.54 26.01
C ALA A 169 9.30 -5.01 27.47
N GLY A 170 8.09 -5.42 27.83
CA GLY A 170 7.72 -5.82 29.20
C GLY A 170 7.44 -4.67 30.18
N LYS A 171 7.63 -3.40 29.77
CA LYS A 171 7.20 -2.24 30.56
C LYS A 171 5.93 -1.61 29.96
N PRO A 172 4.95 -1.23 30.80
CA PRO A 172 3.76 -0.54 30.33
C PRO A 172 4.15 0.86 29.82
N PRO A 173 3.74 1.25 28.60
CA PRO A 173 3.98 2.60 28.10
C PRO A 173 3.22 3.65 28.92
N GLY A 174 3.85 4.82 29.11
CA GLY A 174 3.23 5.95 29.81
C GLY A 174 2.15 6.67 29.00
N VAL A 175 2.06 6.37 27.70
CA VAL A 175 1.01 6.86 26.79
C VAL A 175 0.03 5.72 26.55
N ALA A 176 -1.27 6.01 26.62
CA ALA A 176 -2.30 5.02 26.29
C ALA A 176 -2.28 4.71 24.78
N ARG A 177 -2.45 3.43 24.43
CA ARG A 177 -2.47 2.95 23.04
C ARG A 177 -3.48 3.71 22.17
N GLU A 178 -4.63 4.03 22.73
CA GLU A 178 -5.72 4.73 22.06
C GLU A 178 -5.28 6.14 21.63
N LYS A 179 -4.47 6.83 22.44
CA LYS A 179 -3.90 8.14 22.08
C LYS A 179 -2.91 8.05 20.91
N VAL A 180 -2.21 6.93 20.78
CA VAL A 180 -1.28 6.69 19.67
C VAL A 180 -2.08 6.48 18.37
N VAL A 181 -3.16 5.70 18.45
CA VAL A 181 -4.07 5.50 17.32
C VAL A 181 -4.74 6.81 16.93
N ASP A 182 -5.24 7.59 17.89
CA ASP A 182 -5.86 8.88 17.62
C ASP A 182 -4.89 9.84 16.92
N ALA A 183 -3.63 9.87 17.32
CA ALA A 183 -2.60 10.69 16.70
C ALA A 183 -2.41 10.37 15.21
N VAL A 184 -2.40 9.09 14.83
CA VAL A 184 -2.24 8.66 13.44
C VAL A 184 -3.57 8.80 12.67
N ALA A 185 -4.67 8.34 13.26
CA ALA A 185 -6.01 8.37 12.68
C ALA A 185 -6.49 9.80 12.40
N GLN A 186 -6.05 10.81 13.17
CA GLN A 186 -6.41 12.19 12.91
C GLN A 186 -5.91 12.68 11.53
N SER A 187 -4.71 12.27 11.12
CA SER A 187 -4.18 12.59 9.77
C SER A 187 -4.99 11.90 8.66
N GLN A 188 -5.54 10.71 8.95
CA GLN A 188 -6.39 9.98 8.01
C GLN A 188 -7.77 10.65 7.89
N LYS A 189 -8.36 11.09 9.01
CA LYS A 189 -9.67 11.78 9.05
C LYS A 189 -9.69 13.06 8.22
N THR A 190 -8.57 13.75 8.10
CA THR A 190 -8.46 15.02 7.35
C THR A 190 -8.04 14.81 5.89
N SER A 191 -7.96 13.57 5.42
CA SER A 191 -7.59 13.27 4.04
C SER A 191 -8.61 13.86 3.05
N PRO A 192 -8.16 14.58 2.01
CA PRO A 192 -9.06 15.13 0.99
C PRO A 192 -9.91 14.04 0.32
N GLY A 193 -11.17 14.38 0.05
CA GLY A 193 -12.12 13.44 -0.55
C GLY A 193 -12.74 12.45 0.43
N LEU A 194 -12.29 12.41 1.68
CA LEU A 194 -12.90 11.56 2.71
C LEU A 194 -14.23 12.17 3.18
N ILE A 195 -15.31 11.39 3.09
CA ILE A 195 -16.65 11.77 3.51
C ILE A 195 -17.02 11.15 4.87
N LYS A 196 -16.51 9.95 5.15
CA LYS A 196 -16.73 9.25 6.42
C LYS A 196 -15.45 8.58 6.91
N PHE A 197 -15.31 8.53 8.23
CA PHE A 197 -14.26 7.81 8.93
C PHE A 197 -14.83 7.22 10.21
N SER A 198 -14.58 5.94 10.46
CA SER A 198 -14.98 5.27 11.70
C SER A 198 -13.92 4.26 12.11
N LEU A 199 -13.39 4.37 13.32
CA LEU A 199 -12.56 3.29 13.89
C LEU A 199 -13.42 2.03 14.05
N VAL A 200 -12.82 0.87 13.85
CA VAL A 200 -13.47 -0.42 14.01
C VAL A 200 -12.77 -1.21 15.10
N GLY A 201 -13.53 -1.59 16.13
CA GLY A 201 -13.01 -2.34 17.26
C GLY A 201 -12.01 -1.55 18.10
N SER A 202 -11.29 -2.28 18.96
CA SER A 202 -10.19 -1.74 19.75
C SER A 202 -8.85 -2.06 19.09
N PRO A 203 -7.85 -1.18 19.20
CA PRO A 203 -6.51 -1.48 18.72
C PRO A 203 -5.92 -2.69 19.45
N VAL A 204 -5.07 -3.43 18.75
CA VAL A 204 -4.36 -4.60 19.26
C VAL A 204 -2.87 -4.27 19.32
N GLU A 205 -2.21 -4.69 20.39
CA GLU A 205 -0.75 -4.59 20.49
C GLU A 205 -0.13 -5.98 20.33
N ARG A 206 0.99 -6.03 19.61
CA ARG A 206 1.91 -7.17 19.65
C ARG A 206 3.33 -6.67 19.87
N THR A 207 4.17 -7.50 20.47
CA THR A 207 5.61 -7.26 20.60
C THR A 207 6.35 -8.43 19.97
N THR A 208 7.25 -8.12 19.04
CA THR A 208 8.14 -9.11 18.43
C THR A 208 9.58 -8.69 18.74
N GLY A 209 10.34 -9.56 19.39
CA GLY A 209 11.67 -9.21 19.91
C GLY A 209 11.60 -8.01 20.86
N SER A 210 12.35 -6.95 20.57
CA SER A 210 12.29 -5.68 21.31
C SER A 210 11.32 -4.67 20.72
N GLN A 211 10.68 -4.96 19.58
CA GLN A 211 9.87 -4.00 18.84
C GLN A 211 8.39 -4.17 19.13
N ARG A 212 7.72 -3.07 19.47
CA ARG A 212 6.27 -3.01 19.68
C ARG A 212 5.56 -2.60 18.40
N TYR A 213 4.40 -3.18 18.14
CA TYR A 213 3.53 -2.86 17.01
C TYR A 213 2.11 -2.63 17.52
N ILE A 214 1.44 -1.63 16.97
CA ILE A 214 -0.01 -1.45 17.15
C ILE A 214 -0.69 -1.75 15.82
N ARG A 215 -1.75 -2.56 15.87
CA ARG A 215 -2.70 -2.72 14.78
C ARG A 215 -4.04 -2.08 15.14
N TYR A 216 -4.61 -1.30 14.22
CA TYR A 216 -5.99 -0.82 14.35
C TYR A 216 -6.69 -0.88 13.00
N GLU A 217 -8.02 -0.86 13.03
CA GLU A 217 -8.83 -0.88 11.81
C GLU A 217 -9.75 0.32 11.75
N TYR A 218 -10.08 0.75 10.55
CA TYR A 218 -11.09 1.76 10.32
C TYR A 218 -11.83 1.53 9.00
N GLU A 219 -13.06 2.03 8.94
CA GLU A 219 -13.85 2.13 7.73
C GLU A 219 -13.92 3.57 7.27
N SER A 220 -13.94 3.76 5.95
CA SER A 220 -13.90 5.07 5.33
C SER A 220 -14.75 5.10 4.06
N SER A 221 -15.30 6.27 3.74
CA SER A 221 -16.01 6.51 2.47
C SER A 221 -15.29 7.59 1.70
N LEU A 222 -14.79 7.28 0.51
CA LEU A 222 -14.06 8.19 -0.35
C LEU A 222 -14.96 8.73 -1.48
N CYS A 223 -14.84 10.02 -1.76
CA CYS A 223 -15.43 10.68 -2.92
C CYS A 223 -14.42 10.71 -4.07
N GLN A 224 -14.85 10.26 -5.25
CA GLN A 224 -14.04 10.36 -6.48
C GLN A 224 -14.28 11.67 -7.26
N GLY A 225 -15.22 12.50 -6.80
CA GLY A 225 -15.51 13.81 -7.37
C GLY A 225 -15.30 14.92 -6.35
N GLN A 226 -16.21 15.89 -6.34
CA GLN A 226 -16.24 16.98 -5.37
C GLN A 226 -17.12 16.62 -4.17
N VAL A 227 -16.61 16.84 -2.96
CA VAL A 227 -17.40 16.75 -1.74
C VAL A 227 -18.25 18.02 -1.63
N VAL A 228 -19.58 17.85 -1.66
CA VAL A 228 -20.53 18.93 -1.44
C VAL A 228 -21.12 18.79 -0.05
N GLN A 229 -20.85 19.78 0.81
CA GLN A 229 -21.35 19.84 2.18
C GLN A 229 -22.84 20.21 2.15
N GLY A 230 -23.68 19.28 2.61
CA GLY A 230 -25.11 19.51 2.80
C GLY A 230 -25.46 19.69 4.28
N SER A 231 -26.63 20.27 4.56
CA SER A 231 -27.11 20.56 5.92
C SER A 231 -27.34 19.33 6.81
N GLY A 232 -27.25 18.11 6.27
CA GLY A 232 -27.36 16.86 7.05
C GLY A 232 -26.41 15.73 6.64
N LYS A 233 -25.77 15.81 5.47
CA LYS A 233 -24.80 14.81 4.99
C LYS A 233 -23.94 15.41 3.88
N ASN A 234 -22.67 15.02 3.86
CA ASN A 234 -21.78 15.26 2.72
C ASN A 234 -22.15 14.32 1.56
N SER A 235 -22.24 14.87 0.35
CA SER A 235 -22.48 14.10 -0.89
C SER A 235 -21.25 14.15 -1.79
N CYS A 236 -21.11 13.15 -2.65
CA CYS A 236 -20.08 13.13 -3.68
C CYS A 236 -20.72 13.52 -5.01
N GLN A 237 -20.21 14.54 -5.70
CA GLN A 237 -20.78 15.02 -6.96
C GLN A 237 -19.71 15.11 -8.06
N ALA A 238 -20.12 14.89 -9.31
CA ALA A 238 -19.28 15.09 -10.46
C ALA A 238 -19.05 16.61 -10.67
N PRO A 239 -17.80 17.10 -10.70
CA PRO A 239 -17.52 18.54 -10.76
C PRO A 239 -18.19 19.26 -11.94
N GLU A 240 -18.25 18.61 -13.09
CA GLU A 240 -18.76 19.20 -14.34
C GLU A 240 -20.28 19.22 -14.45
N THR A 241 -20.98 18.32 -13.75
CA THR A 241 -22.43 18.11 -13.97
C THR A 241 -23.26 18.29 -12.70
N GLY A 242 -22.66 18.32 -11.52
CA GLY A 242 -23.36 18.32 -10.24
C GLY A 242 -24.08 17.00 -9.92
N ASN A 243 -24.00 16.00 -10.79
CA ASN A 243 -24.65 14.71 -10.57
C ASN A 243 -24.01 13.97 -9.41
N GLU A 244 -24.83 13.32 -8.58
CA GLU A 244 -24.36 12.50 -7.47
C GLU A 244 -23.55 11.29 -7.98
N LEU A 245 -22.38 11.08 -7.38
CA LEU A 245 -21.49 9.96 -7.63
C LEU A 245 -21.54 8.99 -6.44
N ALA A 246 -21.38 7.70 -6.74
CA ALA A 246 -21.20 6.71 -5.70
C ALA A 246 -19.91 6.96 -4.90
N THR A 247 -19.99 6.81 -3.58
CA THR A 247 -18.81 6.79 -2.71
C THR A 247 -18.14 5.43 -2.78
N LEU A 248 -16.83 5.41 -2.58
CA LEU A 248 -16.06 4.18 -2.46
C LEU A 248 -15.87 3.87 -0.97
N ASP A 249 -16.60 2.89 -0.47
CA ASP A 249 -16.48 2.43 0.90
C ASP A 249 -15.33 1.44 1.02
N ARG A 250 -14.41 1.73 1.95
CA ARG A 250 -13.20 0.96 2.18
C ARG A 250 -13.01 0.63 3.64
N ARG A 251 -12.43 -0.53 3.91
CA ARG A 251 -11.89 -0.88 5.22
C ARG A 251 -10.38 -0.97 5.14
N HIS A 252 -9.72 -0.53 6.21
CA HIS A 252 -8.29 -0.46 6.35
C HIS A 252 -7.86 -1.18 7.62
N ALA A 253 -6.76 -1.92 7.54
CA ALA A 253 -6.01 -2.44 8.67
C ALA A 253 -4.62 -1.80 8.66
N ILE A 254 -4.36 -1.00 9.68
CA ILE A 254 -3.12 -0.25 9.84
C ILE A 254 -2.29 -0.95 10.89
N THR A 255 -1.08 -1.38 10.54
CA THR A 255 -0.05 -1.84 11.49
C THR A 255 1.07 -0.81 11.54
N LEU A 256 1.40 -0.33 12.73
CA LEU A 256 2.37 0.74 12.89
C LEU A 256 3.36 0.49 14.01
N THR A 257 4.55 1.05 13.83
CA THR A 257 5.65 1.00 14.78
C THR A 257 6.56 2.21 14.59
N VAL A 258 7.39 2.55 15.59
CA VAL A 258 8.35 3.66 15.48
C VAL A 258 9.73 3.16 15.83
N THR A 259 10.70 3.49 14.98
CA THR A 259 12.11 3.16 15.19
C THR A 259 13.00 4.36 14.94
N PRO A 260 14.07 4.54 15.72
CA PRO A 260 15.10 5.52 15.41
C PRO A 260 15.98 5.04 14.26
N GLU A 261 16.39 5.96 13.38
CA GLU A 261 17.43 5.72 12.39
C GLU A 261 18.53 6.79 12.49
N GLY A 262 19.79 6.41 12.26
CA GLY A 262 20.97 7.29 12.37
C GLY A 262 21.90 6.93 13.54
N THR A 263 23.15 7.39 13.48
CA THR A 263 24.25 6.87 14.32
C THR A 263 24.49 7.58 15.65
N SER A 264 23.91 8.76 15.94
CA SER A 264 23.73 9.32 17.31
C SER A 264 23.39 10.82 17.29
N GLY A 265 22.75 11.30 18.38
CA GLY A 265 22.66 12.71 18.77
C GLY A 265 21.93 13.62 17.77
N ALA A 266 22.69 14.25 16.87
CA ALA A 266 22.19 15.25 15.94
C ALA A 266 21.62 14.66 14.63
N SER A 267 21.92 13.40 14.30
CA SER A 267 21.46 12.72 13.08
C SER A 267 20.39 11.66 13.33
N ARG A 268 20.01 11.44 14.60
CA ARG A 268 18.98 10.47 14.98
C ARG A 268 17.60 11.06 14.68
N VAL A 269 16.86 10.39 13.81
CA VAL A 269 15.49 10.74 13.45
C VAL A 269 14.61 9.54 13.75
N ASP A 270 13.50 9.77 14.46
CA ASP A 270 12.50 8.72 14.66
C ASP A 270 11.62 8.62 13.41
N TYR A 271 11.38 7.40 12.95
CA TYR A 271 10.54 7.12 11.79
C TYR A 271 9.32 6.31 12.22
N LEU A 272 8.15 6.78 11.80
CA LEU A 272 6.92 6.00 11.82
C LEU A 272 6.93 5.08 10.61
N TRP A 273 6.82 3.80 10.88
CA TRP A 273 6.61 2.75 9.90
C TRP A 273 5.15 2.35 9.94
N LEU A 274 4.51 2.37 8.79
CA LEU A 274 3.08 2.13 8.65
C LEU A 274 2.84 1.17 7.50
N LEU A 275 2.21 0.04 7.80
CA LEU A 275 1.63 -0.87 6.84
C LEU A 275 0.13 -0.59 6.80
N ASP A 276 -0.39 -0.17 5.64
CA ASP A 276 -1.82 -0.03 5.36
C ASP A 276 -2.25 -1.14 4.41
N VAL A 277 -3.16 -2.01 4.86
CA VAL A 277 -3.85 -2.97 4.01
C VAL A 277 -5.31 -2.55 3.90
N SER A 278 -5.80 -2.32 2.69
CA SER A 278 -7.15 -1.84 2.46
C SER A 278 -7.92 -2.66 1.43
N GLY A 279 -9.24 -2.62 1.50
CA GLY A 279 -10.14 -3.33 0.59
C GLY A 279 -11.57 -2.80 0.62
N PRO A 280 -12.47 -3.31 -0.24
CA PRO A 280 -13.90 -3.01 -0.18
C PRO A 280 -14.51 -3.47 1.15
N THR A 281 -15.51 -2.76 1.66
CA THR A 281 -16.26 -3.17 2.87
C THR A 281 -17.15 -4.41 2.62
N GLY A 282 -17.74 -4.96 3.68
CA GLY A 282 -18.68 -6.10 3.59
C GLY A 282 -17.99 -7.41 3.18
N GLU A 283 -18.60 -8.16 2.26
CA GLU A 283 -18.09 -9.44 1.77
C GLU A 283 -16.69 -9.31 1.13
N GLY A 284 -16.39 -8.17 0.50
CA GLY A 284 -15.07 -7.89 -0.05
C GLY A 284 -13.97 -7.96 1.01
N TRP A 285 -14.20 -7.34 2.16
CA TRP A 285 -13.25 -7.38 3.29
C TRP A 285 -13.11 -8.78 3.88
N GLN A 286 -14.23 -9.51 4.01
CA GLN A 286 -14.21 -10.88 4.51
C GLN A 286 -13.31 -11.78 3.65
N SER A 287 -13.37 -11.64 2.32
CA SER A 287 -12.50 -12.38 1.39
C SER A 287 -11.01 -12.04 1.51
N LEU A 288 -10.67 -10.91 2.13
CA LEU A 288 -9.30 -10.45 2.33
C LEU A 288 -8.76 -10.73 3.74
N THR A 289 -9.59 -11.19 4.68
CA THR A 289 -9.21 -11.23 6.11
C THR A 289 -7.98 -12.09 6.38
N GLU A 290 -7.87 -13.26 5.75
CA GLU A 290 -6.68 -14.13 5.89
C GLU A 290 -5.42 -13.48 5.31
N ALA A 291 -5.54 -12.84 4.15
CA ALA A 291 -4.45 -12.10 3.51
C ALA A 291 -4.00 -10.91 4.38
N VAL A 292 -4.95 -10.15 4.93
CA VAL A 292 -4.69 -9.01 5.81
C VAL A 292 -3.94 -9.45 7.06
N SER A 293 -4.36 -10.54 7.71
CA SER A 293 -3.67 -11.07 8.89
C SER A 293 -2.27 -11.57 8.53
N THR A 294 -2.13 -12.35 7.46
CA THR A 294 -0.82 -12.84 6.99
C THR A 294 0.18 -11.69 6.78
N VAL A 295 -0.25 -10.63 6.12
CA VAL A 295 0.60 -9.45 5.88
C VAL A 295 0.91 -8.73 7.18
N SER A 296 -0.12 -8.45 8.00
CA SER A 296 0.04 -7.65 9.23
C SER A 296 0.92 -8.35 10.27
N ASP A 297 0.81 -9.67 10.37
CA ASP A 297 1.52 -10.46 11.38
C ASP A 297 2.98 -10.72 10.95
N SER A 298 3.26 -10.73 9.65
CA SER A 298 4.62 -10.89 9.10
C SER A 298 5.39 -9.59 8.91
N PHE A 299 4.76 -8.42 9.10
CA PHE A 299 5.43 -7.14 8.99
C PHE A 299 6.35 -6.90 10.19
N GLU A 300 7.65 -6.85 9.95
CA GLU A 300 8.65 -6.75 11.00
C GLU A 300 9.80 -5.83 10.62
N LEU A 301 10.35 -5.16 11.61
CA LEU A 301 11.58 -4.36 11.54
C LEU A 301 12.64 -4.99 12.42
N ALA A 302 13.80 -5.30 11.84
CA ALA A 302 15.01 -5.67 12.57
C ALA A 302 16.24 -5.43 11.68
N SER A 303 17.44 -5.74 12.19
CA SER A 303 18.63 -5.78 11.33
C SER A 303 18.48 -6.88 10.27
N GLU A 304 19.07 -6.69 9.10
CA GLU A 304 19.07 -7.68 8.02
C GLU A 304 19.51 -9.06 8.52
N GLU A 305 20.61 -9.12 9.29
CA GLU A 305 21.11 -10.35 9.93
C GLU A 305 20.07 -11.03 10.83
N GLN A 306 19.32 -10.25 11.61
CA GLN A 306 18.31 -10.77 12.52
C GLN A 306 17.09 -11.28 11.76
N LEU A 307 16.65 -10.54 10.73
CA LEU A 307 15.55 -10.97 9.87
C LEU A 307 15.91 -12.24 9.08
N GLU A 308 17.13 -12.32 8.57
CA GLU A 308 17.64 -13.50 7.86
C GLU A 308 17.78 -14.71 8.78
N LYS A 309 18.25 -14.49 10.01
CA LYS A 309 18.28 -15.53 11.04
C LYS A 309 16.87 -16.02 11.39
N ASP A 310 15.93 -15.13 11.62
CA ASP A 310 14.56 -15.48 11.98
C ASP A 310 13.85 -16.21 10.82
N ARG A 311 14.13 -15.82 9.57
CA ARG A 311 13.66 -16.50 8.36
C ARG A 311 14.21 -17.93 8.24
N THR A 312 15.49 -18.12 8.54
CA THR A 312 16.17 -19.42 8.36
C THR A 312 16.02 -20.35 9.56
N ALA A 313 15.58 -19.85 10.71
CA ALA A 313 15.40 -20.62 11.94
C ALA A 313 14.35 -21.75 11.83
N GLU A 314 13.36 -21.61 10.93
CA GLU A 314 12.32 -22.62 10.71
C GLU A 314 12.63 -23.60 9.57
N LEU A 315 13.74 -23.42 8.85
CA LEU A 315 14.08 -24.24 7.70
C LEU A 315 14.76 -25.54 8.13
N THR A 316 14.32 -26.65 7.52
CA THR A 316 15.03 -27.92 7.64
C THR A 316 16.42 -27.82 7.00
N PRO A 317 17.40 -28.65 7.40
CA PRO A 317 18.75 -28.64 6.83
C PRO A 317 18.76 -28.75 5.30
N GLU A 318 17.85 -29.54 4.74
CA GLU A 318 17.67 -29.75 3.30
C GLU A 318 17.20 -28.46 2.58
N GLN A 319 16.32 -27.69 3.21
CA GLN A 319 15.84 -26.41 2.67
C GLN A 319 16.93 -25.32 2.74
N LEU A 320 17.75 -25.33 3.79
CA LEU A 320 18.91 -24.45 3.92
C LEU A 320 19.96 -24.71 2.84
N GLU A 321 20.20 -25.98 2.51
CA GLU A 321 21.12 -26.37 1.45
C GLU A 321 20.61 -25.95 0.07
N ALA A 322 19.31 -26.14 -0.21
CA ALA A 322 18.67 -25.66 -1.44
C ALA A 322 18.78 -24.13 -1.59
N LEU A 323 18.63 -23.37 -0.50
CA LEU A 323 18.72 -21.91 -0.50
C LEU A 323 20.15 -21.43 -0.81
N LYS A 324 21.17 -22.12 -0.26
CA LYS A 324 22.59 -21.89 -0.59
C LYS A 324 22.89 -22.14 -2.06
N GLU A 325 22.32 -23.20 -2.63
CA GLU A 325 22.49 -23.50 -4.07
C GLU A 325 21.81 -22.46 -4.96
N MET A 326 20.64 -21.92 -4.56
CA MET A 326 19.99 -20.82 -5.28
C MET A 326 20.77 -19.49 -5.21
N GLN A 327 21.44 -19.20 -4.09
CA GLN A 327 22.35 -18.07 -3.96
C GLN A 327 23.61 -18.21 -4.83
N LYS A 328 24.22 -19.41 -4.86
CA LYS A 328 25.35 -19.71 -5.76
C LYS A 328 24.96 -19.58 -7.24
N ALA A 329 23.74 -19.97 -7.57
CA ALA A 329 23.20 -19.87 -8.93
C ALA A 329 22.84 -18.42 -9.34
N GLY A 330 23.00 -17.43 -8.46
CA GLY A 330 22.67 -16.03 -8.73
C GLY A 330 21.17 -15.76 -8.94
N VAL A 331 20.32 -16.71 -8.53
CA VAL A 331 18.86 -16.57 -8.57
C VAL A 331 18.37 -15.71 -7.41
N LEU A 332 19.11 -15.72 -6.29
CA LEU A 332 18.97 -14.81 -5.18
C LEU A 332 20.13 -13.80 -5.19
N PRO A 333 19.92 -12.55 -4.72
CA PRO A 333 21.00 -11.58 -4.60
C PRO A 333 22.13 -12.19 -3.77
N GLN A 334 23.36 -12.10 -4.27
CA GLN A 334 24.52 -12.50 -3.49
C GLN A 334 24.69 -11.52 -2.34
N ASP A 335 24.81 -12.09 -1.14
CA ASP A 335 25.16 -11.41 0.10
C ASP A 335 26.37 -10.51 -0.14
N ARG A 336 26.13 -9.20 -0.30
CA ARG A 336 27.20 -8.23 -0.50
C ARG A 336 27.69 -7.85 0.89
N GLY A 337 28.47 -8.74 1.49
CA GLY A 337 29.10 -8.49 2.78
C GLY A 337 29.80 -7.14 2.79
N VAL A 338 29.31 -6.24 3.66
CA VAL A 338 30.03 -5.09 4.23
C VAL A 338 29.55 -4.91 5.65
#